data_AF-A0A9Y2MU47-F1
#
_entry.id   AF-A0A9Y2MU47-F1
#
_cell.length_a   1.000
_cell.length_b   1.000
_cell.length_c   1.000
_cell.angle_alpha   90.00
_cell.angle_beta   90.00
_cell.angle_gamma   90.00
#
_symmetry.space_group_name_H-M   'P 1'
#
loop_
_entity.id
_entity.type
_entity.pdbx_description
1 polymer ?
#
loop_
_entity_poly.entity_id
_entity_poly.type
_entity_poly.pdbx_seq_one_letter_code
_entity_poly.pdbx_strand_id
1 'polypeptide(L)'
;MSSCIDMFIKGNLPSQGGYGGPGTAAGIFDGFDIDWEYPGSNTGHLGNHVGANDTANFTALLAEFRSELDALGGKHYSVSAALPGGQDKIAKLQTDKIGNYLDFADAMTYDMHGAWDATGPTNFQDPLYGSPDDPSGPIPPGTEKYTTDSVIKAYTKGSTAYGIPGGFPANKLTLGIPFYYRGWTGVPAGSNHGLYQSASGPSAGKTLSGNVPGIAMYKELSGVVDNPADTFYDPTTQSAWFYDGTNFYGGSSAQSIKARTDYIHCTGLAGAMMFSLYDLDPNATLFHDVVNGLAGSTAGCGTTPPTTPTTPTNPTTPTTPTSPPTTPTTPGGGSCSAAAWSATQAYTGGAVVSYNGHQWTAKWWTQGDTPGGSQNVWTDNGVCSQGGTTTPPGGTCPAAWSATQAYSGGATVSYNGHQWIAKWWTQGDTPGGSQNVWTDSGSC
;
A
#
# COMPACT_ATOMS: atom_id res chain seq x y z
N MET A 1 22.53 -22.88 16.08
CA MET A 1 22.55 -21.44 16.42
C MET A 1 23.94 -20.83 16.51
N SER A 2 24.98 -21.59 16.84
CA SER A 2 26.38 -21.11 16.87
C SER A 2 26.80 -20.30 15.63
N SER A 3 26.32 -20.66 14.44
CA SER A 3 26.59 -19.91 13.20
C SER A 3 25.97 -18.51 13.19
N CYS A 4 24.76 -18.32 13.71
CA CYS A 4 24.09 -17.01 13.74
C CYS A 4 24.78 -16.06 14.72
N ILE A 5 25.10 -16.56 15.92
CA ILE A 5 25.85 -15.79 16.92
C ILE A 5 27.23 -15.41 16.40
N ASP A 6 27.94 -16.35 15.79
CA ASP A 6 29.28 -16.08 15.25
C ASP A 6 29.24 -15.01 14.14
N MET A 7 28.27 -15.12 13.24
CA MET A 7 28.14 -14.20 12.12
C MET A 7 27.63 -12.81 12.54
N PHE A 8 26.53 -12.73 13.29
CA PHE A 8 25.85 -11.47 13.56
C PHE A 8 26.24 -10.83 14.89
N ILE A 9 26.40 -11.63 15.96
CA ILE A 9 26.73 -11.07 17.29
C ILE A 9 28.24 -10.82 17.42
N LYS A 10 29.06 -11.81 17.06
CA LYS A 10 30.52 -11.63 17.03
C LYS A 10 30.99 -10.88 15.77
N GLY A 11 30.10 -10.73 14.78
CA GLY A 11 30.35 -9.91 13.60
C GLY A 11 31.26 -10.55 12.55
N ASN A 12 31.39 -11.89 12.53
CA ASN A 12 32.19 -12.61 11.55
C ASN A 12 31.43 -12.78 10.22
N LEU A 13 31.13 -11.67 9.54
CA LEU A 13 30.41 -11.69 8.27
C LEU A 13 31.24 -12.36 7.16
N PRO A 14 30.62 -13.04 6.18
CA PRO A 14 31.32 -13.54 5.01
C PRO A 14 32.06 -12.42 4.26
N SER A 15 33.28 -12.70 3.80
CA SER A 15 34.05 -11.72 3.02
C SER A 15 33.65 -11.75 1.54
N GLN A 16 33.20 -10.62 0.99
CA GLN A 16 32.87 -10.46 -0.42
C GLN A 16 33.20 -9.04 -0.91
N GLY A 17 33.88 -8.92 -2.06
CA GLY A 17 34.15 -7.63 -2.71
C GLY A 17 35.01 -6.65 -1.89
N GLY A 18 35.79 -7.15 -0.91
CA GLY A 18 36.58 -6.32 0.00
C GLY A 18 35.85 -5.91 1.29
N TYR A 19 34.60 -6.33 1.46
CA TYR A 19 33.81 -6.12 2.68
C TYR A 19 33.65 -7.43 3.46
N GLY A 20 33.34 -7.32 4.76
CA GLY A 20 33.18 -8.47 5.66
C GLY A 20 34.49 -9.05 6.19
N GLY A 21 34.41 -10.17 6.88
CA GLY A 21 35.53 -10.82 7.58
C GLY A 21 35.35 -10.83 9.10
N PRO A 22 36.29 -11.47 9.83
CA PRO A 22 36.19 -11.65 11.27
C PRO A 22 36.02 -10.34 12.03
N GLY A 23 35.00 -10.25 12.89
CA GLY A 23 34.73 -9.11 13.76
C GLY A 23 34.29 -7.83 13.07
N THR A 24 34.12 -7.82 11.74
CA THR A 24 33.84 -6.58 10.98
C THR A 24 32.48 -5.97 11.29
N ALA A 25 31.51 -6.76 11.77
CA ALA A 25 30.21 -6.29 12.22
C ALA A 25 30.01 -6.41 13.74
N ALA A 26 31.08 -6.58 14.51
CA ALA A 26 30.98 -6.75 15.96
C ALA A 26 30.33 -5.50 16.59
N GLY A 27 29.28 -5.72 17.39
CA GLY A 27 28.54 -4.64 18.05
C GLY A 27 27.52 -3.91 17.17
N ILE A 28 27.29 -4.32 15.92
CA ILE A 28 26.23 -3.75 15.07
C ILE A 28 24.84 -4.26 15.46
N PHE A 29 24.74 -5.55 15.79
CA PHE A 29 23.46 -6.19 16.13
C PHE A 29 23.27 -6.32 17.64
N ASP A 30 22.04 -6.08 18.09
CA ASP A 30 21.64 -6.14 19.51
C ASP A 30 20.74 -7.34 19.84
N GLY A 31 20.50 -8.23 18.88
CA GLY A 31 19.62 -9.36 19.07
C GLY A 31 19.20 -10.04 17.77
N PHE A 32 18.14 -10.83 17.85
CA PHE A 32 17.52 -11.49 16.72
C PHE A 32 16.00 -11.30 16.76
N ASP A 33 15.44 -10.89 15.63
CA ASP A 33 14.00 -10.97 15.37
C ASP A 33 13.72 -12.17 14.46
N ILE A 34 12.71 -12.97 14.81
CA ILE A 34 12.33 -14.17 14.06
C ILE A 34 10.99 -13.94 13.36
N ASP A 35 11.04 -13.78 12.04
CA ASP A 35 9.85 -13.63 11.19
C ASP A 35 9.63 -14.90 10.36
N TRP A 36 8.89 -15.86 10.93
CA TRP A 36 8.45 -17.07 10.23
C TRP A 36 6.95 -16.95 9.95
N GLU A 37 6.58 -16.91 8.67
CA GLU A 37 5.20 -16.74 8.22
C GLU A 37 4.59 -17.95 7.49
N TYR A 38 3.92 -18.90 8.14
CA TYR A 38 3.85 -19.08 9.60
C TYR A 38 4.07 -20.55 9.98
N PRO A 39 4.62 -20.83 11.17
CA PRO A 39 4.74 -22.20 11.67
C PRO A 39 3.41 -22.94 11.57
N GLY A 40 3.38 -24.11 10.94
CA GLY A 40 2.19 -24.97 10.93
C GLY A 40 1.02 -24.43 10.08
N SER A 41 1.24 -23.40 9.26
CA SER A 41 0.23 -22.78 8.41
C SER A 41 0.63 -22.79 6.94
N ASN A 42 -0.24 -23.37 6.09
CA ASN A 42 -0.14 -23.29 4.63
C ASN A 42 -0.59 -21.92 4.08
N THR A 43 -0.98 -20.99 4.96
CA THR A 43 -1.38 -19.62 4.65
C THR A 43 -0.41 -18.64 5.33
N GLY A 44 -0.10 -17.52 4.68
CA GLY A 44 0.96 -16.60 5.10
C GLY A 44 1.87 -16.29 3.92
N HIS A 45 3.18 -16.24 4.13
CA HIS A 45 4.14 -15.96 3.07
C HIS A 45 4.10 -17.04 1.97
N LEU A 46 4.15 -16.60 0.72
CA LEU A 46 4.15 -17.49 -0.44
C LEU A 46 5.39 -18.40 -0.42
N GLY A 47 5.17 -19.71 -0.52
CA GLY A 47 6.26 -20.69 -0.48
C GLY A 47 6.69 -21.12 0.92
N ASN A 48 5.95 -20.75 1.97
CA ASN A 48 6.21 -21.25 3.31
C ASN A 48 6.19 -22.79 3.36
N HIS A 49 7.19 -23.37 4.01
CA HIS A 49 7.27 -24.81 4.24
C HIS A 49 6.57 -25.16 5.54
N VAL A 50 5.77 -26.22 5.52
CA VAL A 50 4.90 -26.60 6.63
C VAL A 50 5.12 -28.04 7.06
N GLY A 51 5.30 -28.24 8.36
CA GLY A 51 5.49 -29.52 9.00
C GLY A 51 4.61 -29.70 10.24
N ALA A 52 4.32 -30.96 10.58
CA ALA A 52 3.48 -31.29 11.74
C ALA A 52 4.10 -30.86 13.09
N ASN A 53 5.42 -30.62 13.11
CA ASN A 53 6.16 -30.26 14.32
C ASN A 53 6.40 -28.75 14.45
N ASP A 54 5.98 -27.93 13.48
CA ASP A 54 6.35 -26.51 13.42
C ASP A 54 5.94 -25.72 14.65
N THR A 55 4.75 -25.96 15.21
CA THR A 55 4.28 -25.31 16.43
C THR A 55 5.22 -25.53 17.62
N ALA A 56 5.69 -26.78 17.79
CA ALA A 56 6.63 -27.12 18.85
C ALA A 56 8.04 -26.61 18.52
N ASN A 57 8.45 -26.73 17.26
CA ASN A 57 9.76 -26.31 16.78
C ASN A 57 9.95 -24.80 16.89
N PHE A 58 8.92 -23.98 16.61
CA PHE A 58 9.01 -22.54 16.79
C PHE A 58 9.28 -22.17 18.24
N THR A 59 8.58 -22.80 19.19
CA THR A 59 8.82 -22.55 20.62
C THR A 59 10.21 -23.01 21.04
N ALA A 60 10.67 -24.17 20.55
CA ALA A 60 12.02 -24.67 20.81
C ALA A 60 13.11 -23.77 20.19
N LEU A 61 12.85 -23.21 19.01
CA LEU A 61 13.73 -22.27 18.31
C LEU A 61 13.95 -21.01 19.16
N LEU A 62 12.88 -20.43 19.69
CA LEU A 62 12.96 -19.24 20.56
C LEU A 62 13.71 -19.55 21.85
N ALA A 63 13.46 -20.71 22.46
CA ALA A 63 14.16 -21.16 23.66
C ALA A 63 15.68 -21.32 23.42
N GLU A 64 16.06 -21.89 22.28
CA GLU A 64 17.46 -22.05 21.87
C GLU A 64 18.14 -20.68 21.69
N PHE A 65 17.53 -19.74 20.97
CA PHE A 65 18.09 -18.39 20.81
C PHE A 65 18.30 -17.69 22.16
N ARG A 66 17.30 -17.74 23.04
CA ARG A 66 17.41 -17.14 24.37
C ARG A 66 18.55 -17.76 25.17
N SER A 67 18.62 -19.09 25.22
CA SER A 67 19.67 -19.83 25.95
C SER A 67 21.07 -19.50 25.44
N GLU A 68 21.27 -19.52 24.13
CA GLU A 68 22.59 -19.28 23.53
C GLU A 68 23.03 -17.81 23.70
N LEU A 69 22.11 -16.84 23.60
CA LEU A 69 22.41 -15.44 23.88
C LEU A 69 22.72 -15.18 25.35
N ASP A 70 21.99 -15.81 26.28
CA ASP A 70 22.27 -15.69 27.72
C ASP A 70 23.63 -16.27 28.09
N ALA A 71 24.03 -17.36 27.43
CA ALA A 71 25.33 -18.00 27.65
C ALA A 71 26.53 -17.13 27.24
N LEU A 72 26.35 -16.12 26.39
CA LEU A 72 27.42 -15.17 26.04
C LEU A 72 27.85 -14.31 27.24
N GLY A 73 26.94 -14.07 28.19
CA GLY A 73 27.14 -13.15 29.31
C GLY A 73 27.35 -11.69 28.88
N GLY A 74 27.44 -10.79 29.86
CA GLY A 74 27.64 -9.37 29.60
C GLY A 74 26.33 -8.61 29.31
N LYS A 75 26.22 -7.97 28.14
CA LYS A 75 25.02 -7.21 27.78
C LYS A 75 23.86 -8.15 27.45
N HIS A 76 22.64 -7.70 27.74
CA HIS A 76 21.43 -8.42 27.31
C HIS A 76 21.22 -8.22 25.81
N TYR A 77 21.08 -9.33 25.08
CA TYR A 77 20.67 -9.32 23.67
C TYR A 77 19.21 -9.67 23.56
N SER A 78 18.49 -8.96 22.71
CA SER A 78 17.05 -9.15 22.53
C SER A 78 16.73 -10.37 21.66
N VAL A 79 15.65 -11.07 22.01
CA VAL A 79 14.96 -11.99 21.11
C VAL A 79 13.55 -11.48 20.90
N SER A 80 13.17 -11.22 19.65
CA SER A 80 11.81 -10.83 19.26
C SER A 80 11.30 -11.73 18.14
N ALA A 81 10.03 -11.58 17.81
CA ALA A 81 9.43 -12.24 16.65
C ALA A 81 8.27 -11.41 16.10
N ALA A 82 8.19 -11.31 14.77
CA ALA A 82 6.98 -10.93 14.08
C ALA A 82 5.98 -12.10 14.11
N LEU A 83 4.79 -11.84 14.63
CA LEU A 83 3.78 -12.85 14.91
C LEU A 83 2.50 -12.62 14.08
N PRO A 84 1.76 -13.69 13.71
CA PRO A 84 0.60 -13.58 12.84
C PRO A 84 -0.50 -12.66 13.38
N GLY A 85 -1.08 -11.88 12.47
CA GLY A 85 -2.26 -11.03 12.70
C GLY A 85 -3.62 -11.71 12.46
N GLY A 86 -3.70 -13.04 12.55
CA GLY A 86 -4.92 -13.78 12.26
C GLY A 86 -5.14 -15.01 13.14
N GLN A 87 -6.31 -15.15 13.75
CA GLN A 87 -6.62 -16.16 14.77
C GLN A 87 -6.36 -17.61 14.28
N ASP A 88 -6.63 -17.91 13.01
CA ASP A 88 -6.36 -19.21 12.38
C ASP A 88 -4.86 -19.57 12.36
N LYS A 89 -3.99 -18.56 12.26
CA LYS A 89 -2.52 -18.68 12.29
C LYS A 89 -1.98 -18.61 13.71
N ILE A 90 -2.56 -17.77 14.57
CA ILE A 90 -2.24 -17.71 16.00
C ILE A 90 -2.50 -19.07 16.68
N ALA A 91 -3.54 -19.80 16.25
CA ALA A 91 -3.83 -21.16 16.70
C ALA A 91 -2.73 -22.18 16.40
N LYS A 92 -1.72 -21.82 15.58
CA LYS A 92 -0.54 -22.64 15.31
C LYS A 92 0.66 -22.33 16.21
N LEU A 93 0.49 -21.43 17.19
CA LEU A 93 1.52 -21.03 18.14
C LEU A 93 1.19 -21.46 19.57
N GLN A 94 2.22 -21.68 20.39
CA GLN A 94 2.07 -21.89 21.84
C GLN A 94 2.11 -20.54 22.56
N THR A 95 1.05 -19.74 22.40
CA THR A 95 0.97 -18.35 22.90
C THR A 95 1.23 -18.22 24.40
N ASP A 96 0.95 -19.27 25.16
CA ASP A 96 1.17 -19.41 26.61
C ASP A 96 2.64 -19.67 27.00
N LYS A 97 3.50 -19.98 26.02
CA LYS A 97 4.90 -20.37 26.25
C LYS A 97 5.90 -19.41 25.63
N ILE A 98 5.64 -18.94 24.42
CA ILE A 98 6.63 -18.17 23.63
C ILE A 98 7.04 -16.86 24.33
N GLY A 99 6.16 -16.23 25.11
CA GLY A 99 6.46 -15.01 25.87
C GLY A 99 7.52 -15.18 26.98
N ASN A 100 7.88 -16.41 27.34
CA ASN A 100 8.98 -16.69 28.28
C ASN A 100 10.36 -16.48 27.64
N TYR A 101 10.46 -16.57 26.32
CA TYR A 101 11.73 -16.49 25.59
C TYR A 101 11.92 -15.16 24.85
N LEU A 102 10.81 -14.50 24.52
CA LEU A 102 10.81 -13.22 23.83
C LEU A 102 10.92 -12.04 24.80
N ASP A 103 11.71 -11.05 24.43
CA ASP A 103 11.74 -9.73 25.07
C ASP A 103 10.48 -8.95 24.72
N PHE A 104 10.14 -8.93 23.44
CA PHE A 104 8.87 -8.45 22.91
C PHE A 104 8.48 -9.24 21.66
N ALA A 105 7.23 -9.14 21.24
CA ALA A 105 6.74 -9.71 20.00
C ALA A 105 5.89 -8.70 19.24
N ASP A 106 5.98 -8.75 17.93
CA ASP A 106 5.33 -7.79 17.05
C ASP A 106 4.13 -8.44 16.35
N ALA A 107 2.92 -8.17 16.85
CA ALA A 107 1.72 -8.69 16.20
C ALA A 107 1.49 -7.92 14.89
N MET A 108 1.56 -8.60 13.75
CA MET A 108 1.34 -8.02 12.42
C MET A 108 -0.16 -7.76 12.17
N THR A 109 -0.74 -6.81 12.90
CA THR A 109 -2.17 -6.44 12.91
C THR A 109 -2.58 -5.61 11.70
N TYR A 110 -2.13 -6.04 10.52
CA TYR A 110 -2.43 -5.47 9.22
C TYR A 110 -2.62 -6.62 8.21
N ASP A 111 -2.78 -6.31 6.92
CA ASP A 111 -3.01 -7.32 5.88
C ASP A 111 -4.27 -8.17 6.05
N MET A 112 -5.29 -7.62 6.70
CA MET A 112 -6.55 -8.31 6.94
C MET A 112 -7.42 -8.43 5.67
N HIS A 113 -7.30 -7.45 4.77
CA HIS A 113 -7.94 -7.45 3.45
C HIS A 113 -7.05 -6.80 2.41
N GLY A 114 -7.05 -7.33 1.20
CA GLY A 114 -6.18 -6.87 0.11
C GLY A 114 -6.58 -7.40 -1.25
N ALA A 115 -5.74 -7.13 -2.24
CA ALA A 115 -5.98 -7.49 -3.64
C ALA A 115 -6.17 -8.99 -3.95
N TRP A 116 -5.92 -9.89 -3.00
CA TRP A 116 -6.36 -11.29 -3.12
C TRP A 116 -7.88 -11.42 -3.14
N ASP A 117 -8.60 -10.46 -2.55
CA ASP A 117 -10.04 -10.21 -2.76
C ASP A 117 -10.20 -9.46 -4.09
N ALA A 118 -9.88 -10.11 -5.21
CA ALA A 118 -9.59 -9.45 -6.49
C ALA A 118 -10.72 -8.57 -7.02
N THR A 119 -11.98 -8.94 -6.78
CA THR A 119 -13.17 -8.18 -7.19
C THR A 119 -13.85 -7.48 -6.01
N GLY A 120 -13.10 -7.28 -4.93
CA GLY A 120 -13.63 -6.86 -3.65
C GLY A 120 -14.38 -8.00 -2.92
N PRO A 121 -15.18 -7.65 -1.90
CA PRO A 121 -15.47 -6.28 -1.47
C PRO A 121 -14.22 -5.55 -0.96
N THR A 122 -14.10 -4.27 -1.27
CA THR A 122 -13.09 -3.38 -0.65
C THR A 122 -13.29 -3.35 0.86
N ASN A 123 -12.20 -3.31 1.62
CA ASN A 123 -12.26 -3.38 3.08
C ASN A 123 -11.01 -2.76 3.70
N PHE A 124 -11.04 -2.53 5.01
CA PHE A 124 -9.90 -2.08 5.80
C PHE A 124 -8.81 -3.15 5.84
N GLN A 125 -7.55 -2.77 5.67
CA GLN A 125 -6.45 -3.74 5.84
C GLN A 125 -6.07 -3.95 7.31
N ASP A 126 -6.42 -3.03 8.20
CA ASP A 126 -6.05 -3.04 9.62
C ASP A 126 -7.20 -2.54 10.52
N PRO A 127 -8.42 -3.10 10.40
CA PRO A 127 -9.54 -2.70 11.25
C PRO A 127 -9.20 -2.86 12.74
N LEU A 128 -9.33 -1.79 13.54
CA LEU A 128 -9.07 -1.87 14.99
C LEU A 128 -10.15 -2.73 15.67
N TYR A 129 -11.42 -2.47 15.34
CA TYR A 129 -12.59 -3.20 15.81
C TYR A 129 -13.42 -3.73 14.64
N GLY A 130 -14.36 -4.64 14.93
CA GLY A 130 -15.26 -5.20 13.93
C GLY A 130 -16.41 -4.27 13.56
N SER A 131 -16.95 -4.44 12.36
CA SER A 131 -18.16 -3.76 11.88
C SER A 131 -19.28 -4.76 11.61
N PRO A 132 -20.54 -4.46 11.95
CA PRO A 132 -21.69 -5.24 11.50
C PRO A 132 -21.90 -5.18 9.97
N ASP A 133 -21.39 -4.14 9.33
CA ASP A 133 -21.51 -3.92 7.88
C ASP A 133 -20.35 -4.56 7.09
N ASP A 134 -19.34 -5.11 7.77
CA ASP A 134 -18.26 -5.85 7.13
C ASP A 134 -18.87 -7.02 6.34
N PRO A 135 -18.67 -7.11 5.01
CA PRO A 135 -19.24 -8.15 4.18
C PRO A 135 -18.44 -9.47 4.20
N SER A 136 -17.25 -9.49 4.79
CA SER A 136 -16.41 -10.68 4.83
C SER A 136 -17.02 -11.81 5.66
N GLY A 137 -16.68 -13.06 5.31
CA GLY A 137 -17.08 -14.23 6.09
C GLY A 137 -16.26 -14.36 7.39
N PRO A 138 -16.76 -15.09 8.39
CA PRO A 138 -15.95 -15.43 9.55
C PRO A 138 -14.75 -16.30 9.16
N ILE A 139 -13.67 -16.20 9.91
CA ILE A 139 -12.44 -16.97 9.70
C ILE A 139 -12.64 -18.37 10.28
N PRO A 140 -12.58 -19.44 9.47
CA PRO A 140 -12.62 -20.80 9.99
C PRO A 140 -11.44 -21.10 10.93
N PRO A 141 -11.60 -21.98 11.94
CA PRO A 141 -12.82 -22.70 12.28
C PRO A 141 -13.80 -21.90 13.17
N GLY A 142 -13.44 -20.67 13.56
CA GLY A 142 -14.23 -19.85 14.46
C GLY A 142 -15.34 -19.06 13.77
N THR A 143 -15.81 -18.03 14.48
CA THR A 143 -16.95 -17.19 14.08
C THR A 143 -16.60 -15.71 14.00
N GLU A 144 -15.34 -15.35 14.24
CA GLU A 144 -14.87 -13.96 14.25
C GLU A 144 -14.24 -13.59 12.91
N LYS A 145 -14.08 -12.28 12.68
CA LYS A 145 -13.40 -11.70 11.53
C LYS A 145 -12.03 -11.17 11.94
N TYR A 146 -11.21 -10.78 10.99
CA TYR A 146 -9.88 -10.23 11.28
C TYR A 146 -10.07 -8.81 11.81
N THR A 147 -9.62 -8.57 13.04
CA THR A 147 -9.54 -7.25 13.64
C THR A 147 -8.33 -7.21 14.56
N THR A 148 -7.74 -6.03 14.74
CA THR A 148 -6.61 -5.83 15.66
C THR A 148 -7.00 -6.24 17.07
N ASP A 149 -8.19 -5.87 17.54
CA ASP A 149 -8.67 -6.22 18.87
C ASP A 149 -8.82 -7.74 19.07
N SER A 150 -9.36 -8.47 18.08
CA SER A 150 -9.43 -9.94 18.15
C SER A 150 -8.04 -10.58 18.20
N VAL A 151 -7.06 -10.05 17.46
CA VAL A 151 -5.66 -10.55 17.49
C VAL A 151 -5.04 -10.36 18.87
N ILE A 152 -5.14 -9.14 19.43
CA ILE A 152 -4.56 -8.84 20.74
C ILE A 152 -5.23 -9.68 21.84
N LYS A 153 -6.55 -9.86 21.78
CA LYS A 153 -7.28 -10.76 22.69
C LYS A 153 -6.86 -12.22 22.51
N ALA A 154 -6.68 -12.70 21.28
CA ALA A 154 -6.24 -14.07 21.02
C ALA A 154 -4.87 -14.36 21.66
N TYR A 155 -3.89 -13.45 21.54
CA TYR A 155 -2.59 -13.62 22.21
C TYR A 155 -2.69 -13.53 23.73
N THR A 156 -3.38 -12.52 24.26
CA THR A 156 -3.32 -12.21 25.70
C THR A 156 -4.31 -13.03 26.52
N LYS A 157 -5.52 -13.25 26.01
CA LYS A 157 -6.65 -13.91 26.71
C LYS A 157 -7.00 -15.28 26.13
N GLY A 158 -6.59 -15.56 24.91
CA GLY A 158 -6.93 -16.80 24.21
C GLY A 158 -8.27 -16.70 23.49
N SER A 159 -8.60 -17.75 22.76
CA SER A 159 -9.90 -17.91 22.10
C SER A 159 -10.24 -19.39 21.98
N THR A 160 -11.32 -19.79 22.66
CA THR A 160 -11.80 -21.18 22.62
C THR A 160 -12.32 -21.57 21.24
N ALA A 161 -12.89 -20.62 20.48
CA ALA A 161 -13.38 -20.85 19.11
C ALA A 161 -12.26 -21.25 18.14
N TYR A 162 -11.03 -20.80 18.40
CA TYR A 162 -9.84 -21.11 17.59
C TYR A 162 -8.87 -22.08 18.28
N GLY A 163 -9.15 -22.51 19.51
CA GLY A 163 -8.25 -23.37 20.29
C GLY A 163 -6.98 -22.66 20.76
N ILE A 164 -7.00 -21.34 20.90
CA ILE A 164 -5.84 -20.52 21.29
C ILE A 164 -5.81 -20.40 22.82
N PRO A 165 -4.72 -20.81 23.50
CA PRO A 165 -4.65 -20.78 24.96
C PRO A 165 -4.53 -19.36 25.53
N GLY A 166 -3.94 -18.43 24.78
CA GLY A 166 -3.66 -17.07 25.26
C GLY A 166 -2.44 -17.04 26.16
N GLY A 167 -2.41 -16.11 27.13
CA GLY A 167 -1.36 -16.05 28.13
C GLY A 167 -0.08 -15.32 27.71
N PHE A 168 -0.02 -14.78 26.49
CA PHE A 168 1.08 -13.91 26.11
C PHE A 168 1.04 -12.60 26.94
N PRO A 169 2.15 -12.16 27.56
CA PRO A 169 2.16 -10.95 28.37
C PRO A 169 1.88 -9.70 27.52
N ALA A 170 0.82 -8.95 27.83
CA ALA A 170 0.44 -7.74 27.09
C ALA A 170 1.58 -6.71 27.03
N ASN A 171 2.29 -6.50 28.14
CA ASN A 171 3.44 -5.60 28.25
C ASN A 171 4.70 -6.06 27.49
N LYS A 172 4.62 -7.18 26.74
CA LYS A 172 5.63 -7.63 25.78
C LYS A 172 5.10 -7.67 24.34
N LEU A 173 3.81 -7.43 24.12
CA LEU A 173 3.19 -7.49 22.79
C LEU A 173 3.09 -6.09 22.20
N THR A 174 3.59 -5.89 20.99
CA THR A 174 3.41 -4.64 20.24
C THR A 174 2.28 -4.79 19.23
N LEU A 175 1.64 -3.66 18.89
CA LEU A 175 0.63 -3.57 17.85
C LEU A 175 1.30 -3.13 16.53
N GLY A 176 1.10 -3.87 15.46
CA GLY A 176 1.62 -3.55 14.12
C GLY A 176 0.81 -2.47 13.41
N ILE A 177 1.50 -1.46 12.86
CA ILE A 177 0.91 -0.34 12.11
C ILE A 177 1.52 -0.30 10.69
N PRO A 178 0.70 -0.41 9.63
CA PRO A 178 1.20 -0.36 8.25
C PRO A 178 1.34 1.09 7.76
N PHE A 179 2.48 1.38 7.13
CA PHE A 179 2.78 2.61 6.39
C PHE A 179 2.63 2.44 4.86
N TYR A 180 2.06 1.31 4.44
CA TYR A 180 1.59 1.07 3.08
C TYR A 180 0.08 0.81 3.10
N TYR A 181 -0.49 0.79 1.90
CA TYR A 181 -1.91 0.76 1.64
C TYR A 181 -2.25 -0.44 0.78
N ARG A 182 -3.42 -1.04 1.05
CA ARG A 182 -4.01 -2.06 0.19
C ARG A 182 -5.12 -1.45 -0.62
N GLY A 183 -5.13 -1.70 -1.92
CA GLY A 183 -5.99 -0.96 -2.84
C GLY A 183 -6.64 -1.74 -3.96
N TRP A 184 -7.75 -1.18 -4.43
CA TRP A 184 -8.60 -1.68 -5.50
C TRP A 184 -8.95 -0.53 -6.45
N THR A 185 -9.35 -0.86 -7.68
CA THR A 185 -9.77 0.11 -8.70
C THR A 185 -11.11 -0.26 -9.33
N GLY A 186 -11.72 0.69 -10.05
CA GLY A 186 -13.06 0.56 -10.60
C GLY A 186 -14.12 0.41 -9.50
N VAL A 187 -13.86 0.99 -8.34
CA VAL A 187 -14.70 0.91 -7.16
C VAL A 187 -15.79 1.98 -7.26
N PRO A 188 -17.08 1.64 -7.30
CA PRO A 188 -18.14 2.63 -7.28
C PRO A 188 -18.20 3.31 -5.92
N ALA A 189 -18.63 4.57 -5.87
CA ALA A 189 -18.68 5.31 -4.61
C ALA A 189 -19.66 4.67 -3.60
N GLY A 190 -20.76 4.08 -4.09
CA GLY A 190 -21.83 3.58 -3.23
C GLY A 190 -22.37 4.69 -2.31
N SER A 191 -22.85 4.32 -1.13
CA SER A 191 -23.25 5.28 -0.08
C SER A 191 -22.11 5.65 0.88
N ASN A 192 -20.94 5.03 0.74
CA ASN A 192 -19.85 5.18 1.71
C ASN A 192 -18.47 5.24 1.04
N HIS A 193 -18.36 6.03 -0.03
CA HIS A 193 -17.09 6.39 -0.68
C HIS A 193 -16.18 5.18 -0.93
N GLY A 194 -16.75 4.15 -1.56
CA GLY A 194 -16.02 2.96 -1.97
C GLY A 194 -15.80 1.90 -0.89
N LEU A 195 -16.20 2.10 0.38
CA LEU A 195 -16.08 1.07 1.42
C LEU A 195 -17.13 -0.05 1.23
N TYR A 196 -16.68 -1.31 1.35
CA TYR A 196 -17.51 -2.52 1.19
C TYR A 196 -18.17 -2.65 -0.19
N GLN A 197 -17.57 -2.04 -1.21
CA GLN A 197 -18.06 -2.07 -2.59
C GLN A 197 -17.31 -3.11 -3.41
N SER A 198 -17.91 -3.56 -4.52
CA SER A 198 -17.19 -4.36 -5.50
C SER A 198 -16.07 -3.57 -6.17
N ALA A 199 -15.10 -4.28 -6.73
CA ALA A 199 -14.00 -3.70 -7.51
C ALA A 199 -13.86 -4.42 -8.84
N SER A 200 -13.27 -3.74 -9.84
CA SER A 200 -12.89 -4.40 -11.09
C SER A 200 -11.54 -5.12 -11.00
N GLY A 201 -10.76 -4.85 -9.95
CA GLY A 201 -9.42 -5.42 -9.78
C GLY A 201 -8.60 -4.71 -8.70
N PRO A 202 -7.36 -5.16 -8.47
CA PRO A 202 -6.39 -4.41 -7.67
C PRO A 202 -6.13 -3.02 -8.26
N SER A 203 -5.80 -2.05 -7.40
CA SER A 203 -5.26 -0.77 -7.88
C SER A 203 -3.95 -0.98 -8.66
N ALA A 204 -3.61 -0.04 -9.54
CA ALA A 204 -2.38 -0.13 -10.31
C ALA A 204 -1.15 -0.16 -9.39
N GLY A 205 -0.19 -1.02 -9.71
CA GLY A 205 1.07 -1.09 -8.98
C GLY A 205 1.85 0.22 -9.10
N LYS A 206 2.53 0.60 -8.02
CA LYS A 206 3.33 1.82 -7.94
C LYS A 206 4.83 1.48 -7.96
N THR A 207 5.65 2.37 -8.52
CA THR A 207 7.06 2.06 -8.84
C THR A 207 7.92 1.77 -7.61
N LEU A 208 7.79 2.56 -6.53
CA LEU A 208 8.54 2.33 -5.30
C LEU A 208 7.99 1.11 -4.54
N SER A 209 6.71 0.80 -4.72
CA SER A 209 6.03 -0.42 -4.26
C SER A 209 6.33 -1.65 -5.14
N GLY A 210 7.43 -1.65 -5.89
CA GLY A 210 7.85 -2.78 -6.72
C GLY A 210 6.94 -3.08 -7.91
N ASN A 211 6.06 -2.15 -8.29
CA ASN A 211 4.99 -2.31 -9.28
C ASN A 211 4.03 -3.47 -8.98
N VAL A 212 3.87 -3.83 -7.70
CA VAL A 212 2.92 -4.86 -7.28
C VAL A 212 1.49 -4.27 -7.26
N PRO A 213 0.55 -4.80 -8.07
CA PRO A 213 -0.83 -4.33 -8.05
C PRO A 213 -1.49 -4.46 -6.68
N GLY A 214 -2.29 -3.46 -6.30
CA GLY A 214 -3.05 -3.45 -5.07
C GLY A 214 -2.25 -3.10 -3.82
N ILE A 215 -1.00 -2.65 -3.97
CA ILE A 215 -0.15 -2.13 -2.90
C ILE A 215 0.36 -0.74 -3.29
N ALA A 216 0.29 0.19 -2.35
CA ALA A 216 0.90 1.51 -2.50
C ALA A 216 1.54 1.96 -1.18
N MET A 217 2.82 2.32 -1.20
CA MET A 217 3.49 2.96 -0.08
C MET A 217 2.88 4.34 0.19
N TYR A 218 2.86 4.78 1.45
CA TYR A 218 2.35 6.11 1.84
C TYR A 218 2.92 7.25 0.96
N LYS A 219 4.23 7.24 0.73
CA LYS A 219 4.93 8.23 -0.12
C LYS A 219 4.48 8.28 -1.58
N GLU A 220 3.81 7.24 -2.08
CA GLU A 220 3.32 7.16 -3.46
C GLU A 220 1.85 7.55 -3.63
N LEU A 221 1.22 7.98 -2.53
CA LEU A 221 -0.16 8.43 -2.47
C LEU A 221 -0.31 9.92 -2.12
N SER A 222 0.77 10.72 -2.23
CA SER A 222 0.63 12.20 -2.16
C SER A 222 -0.36 12.69 -3.22
N GLY A 223 -1.18 13.67 -2.85
CA GLY A 223 -2.40 14.08 -3.54
C GLY A 223 -3.66 13.35 -3.07
N VAL A 224 -3.55 12.19 -2.42
CA VAL A 224 -4.68 11.39 -1.91
C VAL A 224 -4.65 11.34 -0.38
N VAL A 225 -3.54 10.90 0.21
CA VAL A 225 -3.42 10.73 1.68
C VAL A 225 -3.31 12.05 2.46
N ASP A 226 -2.99 13.12 1.74
CA ASP A 226 -2.91 14.50 2.21
C ASP A 226 -4.12 15.35 1.75
N ASN A 227 -5.09 14.74 1.05
CA ASN A 227 -6.31 15.40 0.61
C ASN A 227 -7.50 15.06 1.52
N PRO A 228 -8.02 16.04 2.30
CA PRO A 228 -9.17 15.80 3.17
C PRO A 228 -10.45 15.39 2.43
N ALA A 229 -10.58 15.70 1.14
CA ALA A 229 -11.75 15.29 0.34
C ALA A 229 -11.74 13.80 -0.02
N ASP A 230 -10.56 13.18 -0.03
CA ASP A 230 -10.38 11.77 -0.35
C ASP A 230 -10.17 10.92 0.90
N THR A 231 -10.06 11.55 2.08
CA THR A 231 -9.75 10.88 3.36
C THR A 231 -11.02 10.64 4.16
N PHE A 232 -11.26 9.37 4.53
CA PHE A 232 -12.45 8.96 5.27
C PHE A 232 -12.07 8.14 6.50
N TYR A 233 -12.93 8.16 7.50
CA TYR A 233 -12.72 7.48 8.77
C TYR A 233 -14.03 6.86 9.28
N ASP A 234 -13.98 5.59 9.66
CA ASP A 234 -15.11 4.90 10.25
C ASP A 234 -14.96 4.87 11.78
N PRO A 235 -15.85 5.54 12.53
CA PRO A 235 -15.79 5.56 13.99
C PRO A 235 -16.11 4.20 14.62
N THR A 236 -16.73 3.25 13.90
CA THR A 236 -17.05 1.92 14.43
C THR A 236 -15.78 1.06 14.50
N THR A 237 -15.09 0.92 13.38
CA THR A 237 -13.84 0.15 13.26
C THR A 237 -12.61 0.94 13.68
N GLN A 238 -12.75 2.25 13.93
CA GLN A 238 -11.66 3.20 14.23
C GLN A 238 -10.55 3.17 13.16
N SER A 239 -10.95 3.05 11.90
CA SER A 239 -10.05 2.80 10.77
C SER A 239 -10.30 3.79 9.65
N ALA A 240 -9.24 4.07 8.89
CA ALA A 240 -9.27 5.03 7.80
C ALA A 240 -9.23 4.32 6.45
N TRP A 241 -9.76 5.01 5.46
CA TRP A 241 -9.59 4.65 4.05
C TRP A 241 -9.57 5.91 3.21
N PHE A 242 -9.11 5.75 1.97
CA PHE A 242 -8.95 6.84 1.04
C PHE A 242 -9.63 6.46 -0.28
N TYR A 243 -10.36 7.40 -0.88
CA TYR A 243 -11.13 7.17 -2.09
C TYR A 243 -11.09 8.38 -3.02
N ASP A 244 -10.54 8.20 -4.23
CA ASP A 244 -10.29 9.26 -5.21
C ASP A 244 -11.38 9.33 -6.31
N GLY A 245 -12.53 8.68 -6.09
CA GLY A 245 -13.61 8.55 -7.08
C GLY A 245 -13.54 7.28 -7.93
N THR A 246 -12.45 6.52 -7.90
CA THR A 246 -12.38 5.21 -8.58
C THR A 246 -11.52 4.18 -7.85
N ASN A 247 -10.46 4.61 -7.18
CA ASN A 247 -9.57 3.76 -6.40
C ASN A 247 -9.93 3.86 -4.92
N PHE A 248 -9.92 2.72 -4.25
CA PHE A 248 -10.02 2.62 -2.80
C PHE A 248 -8.66 2.20 -2.24
N TYR A 249 -8.23 2.83 -1.15
CA TYR A 249 -7.02 2.46 -0.41
C TYR A 249 -7.35 2.35 1.09
N GLY A 250 -7.23 1.16 1.66
CA GLY A 250 -7.29 0.95 3.11
C GLY A 250 -5.90 1.16 3.73
N GLY A 251 -5.80 1.93 4.81
CA GLY A 251 -4.53 2.18 5.51
C GLY A 251 -4.65 3.24 6.60
N SER A 252 -3.50 3.75 7.06
CA SER A 252 -3.43 4.59 8.27
C SER A 252 -3.50 6.10 8.00
N SER A 253 -4.39 6.80 8.71
CA SER A 253 -4.38 8.26 8.85
C SER A 253 -3.91 8.68 10.24
N ALA A 254 -3.64 9.97 10.45
CA ALA A 254 -3.33 10.51 11.77
C ALA A 254 -4.40 10.15 12.83
N GLN A 255 -5.69 10.17 12.45
CA GLN A 255 -6.80 9.84 13.34
C GLN A 255 -6.83 8.34 13.70
N SER A 256 -6.59 7.46 12.72
CA SER A 256 -6.58 6.01 12.98
C SER A 256 -5.33 5.58 13.76
N ILE A 257 -4.19 6.24 13.54
CA ILE A 257 -2.98 6.09 14.36
C ILE A 257 -3.25 6.49 15.81
N LYS A 258 -3.89 7.65 16.03
CA LYS A 258 -4.27 8.05 17.38
C LYS A 258 -5.12 7.00 18.09
N ALA A 259 -6.11 6.41 17.39
CA ALA A 259 -6.93 5.34 17.96
C ALA A 259 -6.10 4.10 18.33
N ARG A 260 -5.08 3.75 17.53
CA ARG A 260 -4.15 2.63 17.82
C ARG A 260 -3.26 2.95 19.02
N THR A 261 -2.72 4.16 19.14
CA THR A 261 -1.90 4.53 20.30
C THR A 261 -2.73 4.62 21.58
N ASP A 262 -3.97 5.11 21.50
CA ASP A 262 -4.89 5.09 22.63
C ASP A 262 -5.21 3.64 23.04
N TYR A 263 -5.42 2.74 22.07
CA TYR A 263 -5.62 1.31 22.32
C TYR A 263 -4.42 0.66 23.03
N ILE A 264 -3.19 0.94 22.57
CA ILE A 264 -1.93 0.44 23.15
C ILE A 264 -1.85 0.80 24.64
N HIS A 265 -2.05 2.07 24.97
CA HIS A 265 -2.05 2.52 26.36
C HIS A 265 -3.16 1.85 27.19
N CYS A 266 -4.37 1.73 26.63
CA CYS A 266 -5.52 1.20 27.35
C CYS A 266 -5.52 -0.31 27.56
N THR A 267 -4.77 -1.03 26.74
CA THR A 267 -4.61 -2.48 26.86
C THR A 267 -3.29 -2.88 27.52
N GLY A 268 -2.43 -1.91 27.85
CA GLY A 268 -1.13 -2.14 28.49
C GLY A 268 -0.14 -2.87 27.59
N LEU A 269 -0.24 -2.64 26.27
CA LEU A 269 0.68 -3.19 25.29
C LEU A 269 2.08 -2.56 25.42
N ALA A 270 3.09 -3.27 24.92
CA ALA A 270 4.49 -2.85 24.99
C ALA A 270 4.78 -1.60 24.15
N GLY A 271 4.02 -1.39 23.07
CA GLY A 271 4.23 -0.30 22.12
C GLY A 271 3.65 -0.64 20.74
N ALA A 272 4.24 -0.04 19.71
CA ALA A 272 3.89 -0.32 18.32
C ALA A 272 5.11 -0.81 17.53
N MET A 273 4.87 -1.71 16.59
CA MET A 273 5.77 -2.01 15.48
C MET A 273 5.22 -1.34 14.22
N MET A 274 6.10 -0.85 13.34
CA MET A 274 5.74 -0.06 12.17
C MET A 274 6.34 -0.67 10.90
N PHE A 275 5.50 -1.07 9.96
CA PHE A 275 5.93 -1.63 8.68
C PHE A 275 5.54 -0.70 7.50
N SER A 276 6.47 -0.04 6.83
CA SER A 276 7.90 0.08 7.17
C SER A 276 8.40 1.50 7.01
N LEU A 277 9.54 1.82 7.65
CA LEU A 277 10.19 3.12 7.49
C LEU A 277 10.53 3.45 6.03
N TYR A 278 10.71 2.42 5.19
CA TYR A 278 10.93 2.61 3.76
C TYR A 278 9.73 3.27 3.09
N ASP A 279 8.50 3.07 3.56
CA ASP A 279 7.27 3.44 2.86
C ASP A 279 6.88 4.92 3.07
N LEU A 280 7.56 5.58 4.00
CA LEU A 280 7.27 6.93 4.48
C LEU A 280 7.65 8.04 3.49
N ASP A 281 6.95 9.15 3.62
CA ASP A 281 7.28 10.42 2.97
C ASP A 281 8.56 11.03 3.57
N PRO A 282 9.17 12.03 2.91
CA PRO A 282 10.41 12.65 3.41
C PRO A 282 10.30 13.28 4.82
N ASN A 283 9.09 13.62 5.28
CA ASN A 283 8.89 14.16 6.62
C ASN A 283 8.61 13.08 7.68
N ALA A 284 8.58 11.79 7.31
CA ALA A 284 8.25 10.68 8.21
C ALA A 284 6.94 10.92 8.97
N THR A 285 5.91 11.42 8.27
CA THR A 285 4.68 11.95 8.86
C THR A 285 3.98 10.93 9.76
N LEU A 286 3.69 9.73 9.24
CA LEU A 286 3.01 8.69 10.01
C LEU A 286 3.89 8.15 11.16
N PHE A 287 5.22 8.14 11.00
CA PHE A 287 6.12 7.76 12.09
C PHE A 287 6.03 8.75 13.25
N HIS A 288 6.03 10.06 12.96
CA HIS A 288 5.85 11.08 13.99
C HIS A 288 4.48 11.00 14.66
N ASP A 289 3.42 10.69 13.92
CA ASP A 289 2.09 10.47 14.51
C ASP A 289 2.10 9.32 15.52
N VAL A 290 2.73 8.19 15.19
CA VAL A 290 2.86 7.04 16.09
C VAL A 290 3.71 7.41 17.31
N VAL A 291 4.90 7.99 17.11
CA VAL A 291 5.82 8.36 18.21
C VAL A 291 5.17 9.37 19.16
N ASN A 292 4.52 10.40 18.63
CA ASN A 292 3.84 11.41 19.44
C ASN A 292 2.65 10.81 20.20
N GLY A 293 1.88 9.93 19.56
CA GLY A 293 0.78 9.22 20.22
C GLY A 293 1.26 8.33 21.36
N LEU A 294 2.36 7.58 21.17
CA LEU A 294 2.95 6.72 22.21
C LEU A 294 3.60 7.51 23.37
N ALA A 295 4.24 8.64 23.07
CA ALA A 295 4.86 9.52 24.07
C ALA A 295 3.84 10.31 24.89
N GLY A 296 2.62 10.49 24.37
CA GLY A 296 1.50 11.08 25.08
C GLY A 296 0.91 10.18 26.17
N SER A 297 -0.16 10.65 26.79
CA SER A 297 -1.01 9.88 27.71
C SER A 297 -2.44 9.84 27.19
N THR A 298 -3.16 8.72 27.36
CA THR A 298 -4.58 8.67 27.02
C THR A 298 -5.41 9.59 27.92
N ALA A 299 -6.38 10.28 27.33
CA ALA A 299 -7.35 11.11 28.06
C ALA A 299 -8.44 10.28 28.79
N GLY A 300 -8.30 8.95 28.84
CA GLY A 300 -9.23 8.03 29.46
C GLY A 300 -9.44 6.78 28.60
N CYS A 301 -9.37 5.61 29.22
CA CYS A 301 -9.66 4.34 28.57
C CYS A 301 -11.17 4.08 28.60
N GLY A 302 -11.87 4.60 27.59
CA GLY A 302 -13.28 4.30 27.40
C GLY A 302 -13.51 2.80 27.27
N THR A 303 -14.47 2.25 28.00
CA THR A 303 -14.84 0.84 27.93
C THR A 303 -15.68 0.57 26.69
N THR A 304 -15.08 -0.02 25.65
CA THR A 304 -15.77 -0.63 24.48
C THR A 304 -16.62 0.33 23.61
N PRO A 305 -16.62 0.21 22.27
CA PRO A 305 -17.61 0.91 21.45
C PRO A 305 -19.04 0.52 21.88
N PRO A 306 -20.01 1.45 21.90
CA PRO A 306 -21.40 1.11 22.15
C PRO A 306 -21.89 0.17 21.03
N THR A 307 -22.51 -0.95 21.40
CA THR A 307 -23.14 -1.92 20.49
C THR A 307 -24.46 -1.42 19.91
N THR A 308 -24.58 -0.14 19.56
CA THR A 308 -25.84 0.42 19.03
C THR A 308 -25.58 1.35 17.84
N PRO A 309 -26.18 1.09 16.66
CA PRO A 309 -26.03 1.98 15.52
C PRO A 309 -26.67 3.32 15.85
N THR A 310 -25.86 4.38 15.84
CA THR A 310 -26.42 5.73 15.68
C THR A 310 -26.63 5.94 14.19
N THR A 311 -27.90 6.07 13.80
CA THR A 311 -28.30 6.47 12.45
C THR A 311 -27.58 7.77 12.08
N PRO A 312 -26.91 7.86 10.92
CA PRO A 312 -26.35 9.13 10.47
C PRO A 312 -27.50 10.12 10.27
N THR A 313 -27.47 11.21 11.04
CA THR A 313 -28.35 12.36 10.78
C THR A 313 -27.81 13.10 9.57
N ASN A 314 -28.66 13.20 8.54
CA ASN A 314 -28.40 13.86 7.27
C ASN A 314 -28.06 15.35 7.50
N PRO A 315 -26.89 15.86 7.06
CA PRO A 315 -26.63 17.30 7.07
C PRO A 315 -27.47 17.98 5.99
N THR A 316 -28.16 19.02 6.42
CA THR A 316 -29.08 19.84 5.66
C THR A 316 -28.38 20.56 4.51
N THR A 317 -29.07 20.66 3.38
CA THR A 317 -28.71 21.40 2.16
C THR A 317 -28.24 22.84 2.47
N PRO A 318 -27.05 23.27 1.99
CA PRO A 318 -26.71 24.68 1.94
C PRO A 318 -27.25 25.34 0.67
N THR A 319 -27.97 26.43 0.89
CA THR A 319 -28.49 27.36 -0.10
C THR A 319 -27.38 28.11 -0.86
N THR A 320 -27.64 28.33 -2.14
CA THR A 320 -26.83 29.09 -3.11
C THR A 320 -26.53 30.52 -2.64
N PRO A 321 -25.27 31.00 -2.72
CA PRO A 321 -24.97 32.42 -2.78
C PRO A 321 -24.63 32.85 -4.21
N THR A 322 -25.32 33.89 -4.68
CA THR A 322 -25.05 34.64 -5.91
C THR A 322 -23.98 35.70 -5.64
N SER A 323 -23.04 35.90 -6.57
CA SER A 323 -22.24 37.15 -6.67
C SER A 323 -21.57 37.34 -8.04
N PRO A 324 -21.19 38.59 -8.41
CA PRO A 324 -21.28 39.17 -9.76
C PRO A 324 -19.97 39.17 -10.59
N PRO A 325 -19.96 39.71 -11.83
CA PRO A 325 -18.93 39.43 -12.83
C PRO A 325 -17.84 40.51 -12.95
N THR A 326 -16.61 40.11 -13.30
CA THR A 326 -15.59 40.93 -14.02
C THR A 326 -14.56 40.00 -14.68
N THR A 327 -14.60 39.81 -15.99
CA THR A 327 -13.79 40.45 -17.06
C THR A 327 -12.52 39.64 -17.44
N PRO A 328 -12.41 39.15 -18.68
CA PRO A 328 -11.23 38.44 -19.17
C PRO A 328 -10.20 39.40 -19.80
N THR A 329 -8.92 39.15 -19.54
CA THR A 329 -7.79 39.70 -20.31
C THR A 329 -7.35 38.72 -21.40
N THR A 330 -7.31 39.19 -22.64
CA THR A 330 -6.68 38.57 -23.85
C THR A 330 -5.58 39.56 -24.34
N PRO A 331 -4.68 39.29 -25.33
CA PRO A 331 -4.66 38.19 -26.30
C PRO A 331 -3.28 37.61 -26.74
N GLY A 332 -3.31 36.47 -27.45
CA GLY A 332 -2.21 35.97 -28.29
C GLY A 332 -2.73 34.93 -29.30
N GLY A 333 -2.75 35.30 -30.59
CA GLY A 333 -3.58 34.65 -31.63
C GLY A 333 -3.00 33.40 -32.30
N GLY A 334 -3.88 32.41 -32.44
CA GLY A 334 -3.89 31.37 -33.47
C GLY A 334 -5.36 31.03 -33.75
N SER A 335 -5.81 31.08 -35.00
CA SER A 335 -7.24 30.87 -35.33
C SER A 335 -7.57 29.38 -35.35
N CYS A 336 -8.13 28.87 -34.24
CA CYS A 336 -8.71 27.53 -34.19
C CYS A 336 -10.10 27.54 -34.85
N SER A 337 -10.40 26.56 -35.70
CA SER A 337 -11.72 26.41 -36.34
C SER A 337 -12.80 25.85 -35.40
N ALA A 338 -12.40 25.25 -34.27
CA ALA A 338 -13.29 24.73 -33.24
C ALA A 338 -13.64 25.81 -32.20
N ALA A 339 -14.87 25.80 -31.70
CA ALA A 339 -15.35 26.74 -30.69
C ALA A 339 -14.49 26.68 -29.41
N ALA A 340 -14.30 27.82 -28.76
CA ALA A 340 -13.52 27.88 -27.52
C ALA A 340 -14.20 27.07 -26.41
N TRP A 341 -13.40 26.33 -25.64
CA TRP A 341 -13.90 25.58 -24.49
C TRP A 341 -14.48 26.52 -23.42
N SER A 342 -15.62 26.12 -22.86
CA SER A 342 -16.32 26.76 -21.76
C SER A 342 -16.54 25.78 -20.62
N ALA A 343 -16.18 26.18 -19.40
CA ALA A 343 -16.34 25.38 -18.18
C ALA A 343 -17.81 25.13 -17.80
N THR A 344 -18.74 25.98 -18.25
CA THR A 344 -20.16 25.84 -17.91
C THR A 344 -20.95 25.03 -18.93
N GLN A 345 -20.35 24.68 -20.07
CA GLN A 345 -20.98 23.91 -21.12
C GLN A 345 -20.66 22.42 -20.97
N ALA A 346 -21.67 21.58 -21.14
CA ALA A 346 -21.49 20.13 -21.20
C ALA A 346 -21.15 19.69 -22.63
N TYR A 347 -20.21 18.76 -22.75
CA TYR A 347 -19.74 18.18 -24.01
C TYR A 347 -19.94 16.68 -23.98
N THR A 348 -20.48 16.09 -25.04
CA THR A 348 -20.57 14.63 -25.20
C THR A 348 -19.30 14.07 -25.88
N GLY A 349 -19.06 12.76 -25.75
CA GLY A 349 -17.92 12.11 -26.40
C GLY A 349 -17.88 12.38 -27.92
N GLY A 350 -16.71 12.76 -28.42
CA GLY A 350 -16.46 13.20 -29.80
C GLY A 350 -16.59 14.71 -30.04
N ALA A 351 -17.05 15.50 -29.08
CA ALA A 351 -17.12 16.96 -29.22
C ALA A 351 -15.72 17.59 -29.30
N VAL A 352 -15.54 18.57 -30.19
CA VAL A 352 -14.24 19.23 -30.44
C VAL A 352 -14.29 20.70 -30.01
N VAL A 353 -13.29 21.12 -29.23
CA VAL A 353 -13.14 22.49 -28.72
C VAL A 353 -11.73 23.00 -28.90
N SER A 354 -11.54 24.32 -28.83
CA SER A 354 -10.22 24.95 -28.76
C SER A 354 -9.91 25.45 -27.35
N TYR A 355 -8.70 25.17 -26.87
CA TYR A 355 -8.21 25.66 -25.58
C TYR A 355 -6.68 25.75 -25.61
N ASN A 356 -6.14 26.88 -25.14
CA ASN A 356 -4.71 27.17 -25.06
C ASN A 356 -3.91 26.93 -26.37
N GLY A 357 -4.50 27.27 -27.53
CA GLY A 357 -3.85 27.15 -28.85
C GLY A 357 -3.87 25.74 -29.46
N HIS A 358 -4.56 24.79 -28.83
CA HIS A 358 -4.71 23.40 -29.27
C HIS A 358 -6.18 23.06 -29.56
N GLN A 359 -6.41 22.05 -30.39
CA GLN A 359 -7.72 21.42 -30.55
C GLN A 359 -7.83 20.17 -29.67
N TRP A 360 -8.97 20.01 -29.01
CA TRP A 360 -9.20 18.93 -28.06
C TRP A 360 -10.50 18.18 -28.39
N THR A 361 -10.47 16.85 -28.30
CA THR A 361 -11.67 16.00 -28.47
C THR A 361 -12.09 15.41 -27.13
N ALA A 362 -13.34 15.57 -26.74
CA ALA A 362 -13.88 14.93 -25.54
C ALA A 362 -13.94 13.41 -25.74
N LYS A 363 -13.39 12.63 -24.81
CA LYS A 363 -13.44 11.16 -24.89
C LYS A 363 -14.81 10.60 -24.52
N TRP A 364 -15.49 11.26 -23.58
CA TRP A 364 -16.85 10.96 -23.12
C TRP A 364 -17.53 12.24 -22.61
N TRP A 365 -18.70 12.11 -21.97
CA TRP A 365 -19.42 13.27 -21.45
C TRP A 365 -18.61 13.99 -20.36
N THR A 366 -18.49 15.32 -20.45
CA THR A 366 -17.77 16.16 -19.49
C THR A 366 -18.37 17.56 -19.39
N GLN A 367 -18.35 18.18 -18.21
CA GLN A 367 -18.69 19.58 -17.98
C GLN A 367 -17.76 20.12 -16.88
N GLY A 368 -17.08 21.23 -17.13
CA GLY A 368 -16.16 21.83 -16.15
C GLY A 368 -14.72 21.29 -16.20
N ASP A 369 -14.47 20.12 -16.79
CA ASP A 369 -13.11 19.59 -16.90
C ASP A 369 -12.30 20.30 -17.99
N THR A 370 -11.15 20.84 -17.60
CA THR A 370 -10.29 21.65 -18.48
C THR A 370 -9.48 20.78 -19.45
N PRO A 371 -9.48 21.05 -20.78
CA PRO A 371 -8.62 20.35 -21.72
C PRO A 371 -7.13 20.51 -21.38
N GLY A 372 -6.39 19.40 -21.34
CA GLY A 372 -5.01 19.35 -20.86
C GLY A 372 -4.83 19.27 -19.34
N GLY A 373 -5.92 19.22 -18.57
CA GLY A 373 -5.90 18.97 -17.13
C GLY A 373 -5.61 17.51 -16.77
N SER A 374 -5.33 17.26 -15.49
CA SER A 374 -4.96 15.93 -14.94
C SER A 374 -6.02 14.84 -15.13
N GLN A 375 -7.27 15.23 -15.41
CA GLN A 375 -8.42 14.33 -15.50
C GLN A 375 -8.48 13.50 -16.81
N ASN A 376 -7.59 13.76 -17.79
CA ASN A 376 -7.44 12.96 -19.03
C ASN A 376 -8.74 12.74 -19.86
N VAL A 377 -9.78 13.55 -19.63
CA VAL A 377 -11.09 13.53 -20.30
C VAL A 377 -11.06 14.02 -21.75
N TRP A 378 -9.99 14.73 -22.11
CA TRP A 378 -9.76 15.30 -23.43
C TRP A 378 -8.57 14.64 -24.11
N THR A 379 -8.68 14.38 -25.40
CA THR A 379 -7.55 14.00 -26.27
C THR A 379 -7.01 15.26 -26.93
N ASP A 380 -5.70 15.52 -26.80
CA ASP A 380 -5.02 16.58 -27.54
C ASP A 380 -4.88 16.16 -29.01
N ASN A 381 -5.47 16.94 -29.91
CA ASN A 381 -5.35 16.73 -31.35
C ASN A 381 -4.19 17.55 -31.96
N GLY A 382 -3.43 18.26 -31.12
CA GLY A 382 -2.29 19.09 -31.52
C GLY A 382 -2.61 20.58 -31.63
N VAL A 383 -1.55 21.35 -31.89
CA VAL A 383 -1.60 22.81 -32.10
C VAL A 383 -2.53 23.15 -33.27
N CYS A 384 -3.32 24.22 -33.12
CA CYS A 384 -4.15 24.73 -34.22
C CYS A 384 -3.24 25.10 -35.41
N SER A 385 -3.46 24.46 -36.57
CA SER A 385 -2.52 24.51 -37.69
C SER A 385 -2.48 25.86 -38.40
N GLN A 386 -1.27 26.38 -38.61
CA GLN A 386 -0.99 27.31 -39.70
C GLN A 386 -0.82 26.52 -41.00
N GLY A 387 -1.54 26.92 -42.04
CA GLY A 387 -1.39 26.33 -43.36
C GLY A 387 0.04 26.53 -43.88
N GLY A 388 0.67 25.45 -44.30
CA GLY A 388 2.00 25.48 -44.93
C GLY A 388 2.45 24.08 -45.32
N THR A 389 2.36 23.78 -46.61
CA THR A 389 2.90 22.57 -47.24
C THR A 389 4.43 22.53 -47.17
N THR A 390 5.01 21.47 -46.63
CA THR A 390 6.40 21.07 -46.98
C THR A 390 6.57 19.54 -46.98
N THR A 391 6.90 19.04 -48.17
CA THR A 391 7.45 17.72 -48.54
C THR A 391 8.74 17.40 -47.75
N PRO A 392 9.06 16.11 -47.48
CA PRO A 392 10.02 15.70 -46.44
C PRO A 392 11.49 15.76 -46.89
N PRO A 393 12.46 15.93 -45.97
CA PRO A 393 13.84 15.54 -46.25
C PRO A 393 14.04 14.06 -45.86
N GLY A 394 14.46 13.26 -46.84
CA GLY A 394 14.73 11.85 -46.67
C GLY A 394 15.89 11.58 -45.70
N GLY A 395 15.64 10.68 -44.76
CA GLY A 395 16.66 9.89 -44.09
C GLY A 395 16.34 8.42 -44.35
N THR A 396 17.30 7.63 -44.82
CA THR A 396 17.11 6.20 -45.04
C THR A 396 16.80 5.51 -43.72
N CYS A 397 15.65 4.83 -43.60
CA CYS A 397 15.36 4.00 -42.44
C CYS A 397 16.47 2.96 -42.20
N PRO A 398 16.76 2.65 -40.92
CA PRO A 398 17.55 1.48 -40.56
C PRO A 398 16.82 0.18 -40.95
N ALA A 399 17.50 -0.97 -40.79
CA ALA A 399 16.94 -2.25 -41.17
C ALA A 399 15.59 -2.54 -40.47
N ALA A 400 14.65 -3.14 -41.19
CA ALA A 400 13.34 -3.47 -40.64
C ALA A 400 13.45 -4.43 -39.44
N TRP A 401 12.66 -4.17 -38.41
CA TRP A 401 12.58 -5.05 -37.24
C TRP A 401 12.10 -6.46 -37.64
N SER A 402 12.72 -7.48 -37.06
CA SER A 402 12.36 -8.89 -37.23
C SER A 402 12.10 -9.54 -35.88
N ALA A 403 10.95 -10.20 -35.74
CA ALA A 403 10.56 -10.91 -34.53
C ALA A 403 11.52 -12.07 -34.17
N THR A 404 12.25 -12.63 -35.14
CA THR A 404 13.13 -13.78 -34.91
C THR A 404 14.58 -13.39 -34.67
N GLN A 405 14.93 -12.12 -34.84
CA GLN A 405 16.30 -11.64 -34.65
C GLN A 405 16.47 -11.08 -33.23
N ALA A 406 17.59 -11.42 -32.60
CA ALA A 406 17.97 -10.85 -31.32
C ALA A 406 18.73 -9.53 -31.52
N TYR A 407 18.41 -8.55 -30.68
CA TYR A 407 18.96 -7.20 -30.71
C TYR A 407 19.55 -6.85 -29.34
N SER A 408 20.79 -6.36 -29.31
CA SER A 408 21.40 -5.84 -28.08
C SER A 408 20.94 -4.40 -27.78
N GLY A 409 21.07 -3.95 -26.53
CA GLY A 409 20.76 -2.57 -26.15
C GLY A 409 21.52 -1.56 -27.01
N GLY A 410 20.81 -0.53 -27.49
CA GLY A 410 21.28 0.47 -28.45
C GLY A 410 21.07 0.12 -29.93
N ALA A 411 20.65 -1.10 -30.27
CA ALA A 411 20.36 -1.48 -31.65
C ALA A 411 19.20 -0.67 -32.23
N THR A 412 19.31 -0.29 -33.50
CA THR A 412 18.32 0.56 -34.19
C THR A 412 17.64 -0.20 -35.33
N VAL A 413 16.31 -0.11 -35.39
CA VAL A 413 15.47 -0.79 -36.40
C VAL A 413 14.34 0.11 -36.89
N SER A 414 13.77 -0.17 -38.06
CA SER A 414 12.55 0.51 -38.53
C SER A 414 11.30 -0.33 -38.32
N TYR A 415 10.22 0.27 -37.83
CA TYR A 415 8.91 -0.37 -37.72
C TYR A 415 7.79 0.69 -37.81
N ASN A 416 6.79 0.45 -38.68
CA ASN A 416 5.66 1.34 -38.93
C ASN A 416 6.01 2.80 -39.30
N GLY A 417 7.04 3.02 -40.13
CA GLY A 417 7.43 4.37 -40.57
C GLY A 417 8.13 5.20 -39.50
N HIS A 418 8.69 4.53 -38.51
CA HIS A 418 9.43 5.12 -37.40
C HIS A 418 10.72 4.35 -37.15
N GLN A 419 11.72 5.06 -36.66
CA GLN A 419 12.97 4.50 -36.18
C GLN A 419 12.87 4.20 -34.69
N TRP A 420 13.34 3.02 -34.27
CA TRP A 420 13.25 2.56 -32.88
C TRP A 420 14.62 2.11 -32.35
N ILE A 421 14.90 2.41 -31.09
CA ILE A 421 16.16 2.06 -30.41
C ILE A 421 15.87 1.11 -29.24
N ALA A 422 16.50 -0.07 -29.22
CA ALA A 422 16.37 -1.05 -28.14
C ALA A 422 16.97 -0.51 -26.84
N LYS A 423 16.24 -0.56 -25.73
CA LYS A 423 16.75 -0.10 -24.42
C LYS A 423 17.68 -1.11 -23.76
N TRP A 424 17.43 -2.40 -23.99
CA TRP A 424 18.23 -3.54 -23.52
C TRP A 424 18.11 -4.69 -24.51
N TRP A 425 18.74 -5.84 -24.23
CA TRP A 425 18.67 -7.01 -25.11
C TRP A 425 17.22 -7.50 -25.28
N THR A 426 16.81 -7.78 -26.51
CA THR A 426 15.45 -8.24 -26.84
C THR A 426 15.41 -9.13 -28.08
N GLN A 427 14.46 -10.06 -28.12
CA GLN A 427 14.12 -10.86 -29.29
C GLN A 427 12.61 -11.11 -29.27
N GLY A 428 11.90 -10.72 -30.33
CA GLY A 428 10.44 -10.94 -30.45
C GLY A 428 9.55 -9.83 -29.88
N ASP A 429 10.09 -8.86 -29.13
CA ASP A 429 9.29 -7.73 -28.64
C ASP A 429 9.11 -6.66 -29.73
N THR A 430 7.85 -6.36 -30.08
CA THR A 430 7.51 -5.42 -31.16
C THR A 430 7.74 -3.96 -30.76
N PRO A 431 8.42 -3.13 -31.57
CA PRO A 431 8.54 -1.69 -31.33
C PRO A 431 7.18 -0.98 -31.30
N GLY A 432 6.97 -0.09 -30.32
CA GLY A 432 5.67 0.55 -30.05
C GLY A 432 4.65 -0.35 -29.33
N GLY A 433 5.02 -1.58 -28.96
CA GLY A 433 4.19 -2.47 -28.14
C GLY A 433 4.19 -2.11 -26.65
N SER A 434 3.27 -2.73 -25.91
CA SER A 434 3.04 -2.48 -24.48
C SER A 434 4.23 -2.80 -23.56
N GLN A 435 5.20 -3.59 -24.03
CA GLN A 435 6.34 -4.02 -23.24
C GLN A 435 7.43 -2.95 -23.05
N ASN A 436 7.31 -1.79 -23.72
CA ASN A 436 8.17 -0.60 -23.58
C ASN A 436 9.70 -0.87 -23.72
N VAL A 437 10.07 -1.91 -24.49
CA VAL A 437 11.45 -2.35 -24.73
C VAL A 437 12.19 -1.45 -25.74
N TRP A 438 11.44 -0.72 -26.57
CA TRP A 438 11.94 0.15 -27.63
C TRP A 438 11.63 1.62 -27.34
N THR A 439 12.52 2.52 -27.73
CA THR A 439 12.32 3.98 -27.70
C THR A 439 12.07 4.47 -29.12
N ASP A 440 10.98 5.22 -29.34
CA ASP A 440 10.72 5.88 -30.62
C ASP A 440 11.72 7.03 -30.82
N SER A 441 12.41 7.01 -31.95
CA SER A 441 13.42 8.00 -32.35
C SER A 441 12.91 8.93 -33.47
N GLY A 442 11.61 8.88 -33.77
CA GLY A 442 10.95 9.71 -34.78
C GLY A 442 10.73 9.00 -36.10
N SER A 443 10.11 9.71 -37.03
CA SER A 443 9.75 9.19 -38.34
C SER A 443 10.97 8.89 -39.21
N CYS A 444 10.88 7.78 -39.93
CA CYS A 444 11.70 7.43 -41.06
C CYS A 444 10.78 6.69 -42.06
#